data_AF-A0A8S0TZY3-F1
#
_entry.id   AF-A0A8S0TZY3-F1
#
_cell.length_a   1.000
_cell.length_b   1.000
_cell.length_c   1.000
_cell.angle_alpha   90.00
_cell.angle_beta   90.00
_cell.angle_gamma   90.00
#
_symmetry.space_group_name_H-M   'P 1'
#
loop_
_entity.id
_entity.type
_entity.pdbx_description
1 polymer ?
#
loop_
_entity_poly.entity_id
_entity_poly.type
_entity_poly.pdbx_seq_one_letter_code
_entity_poly.pdbx_strand_id
1 'polypeptide(L)'
;MISRHVMSVKNLSKNSIRVALFCLVRSPFKLGSNSVELQYSLPYIYKSPPVKITATMDSKLHVVMFPWLAFGHIIPFLELSKFLAQKGHKISFVSAPRNIDRLPKIPSHLATSITFVKIPLPKVEQLPESAEATMDIKNEDMPYLKKAFDGMETGLTRFLEDSAPDWILYDFAPHWLPPVAARLGISRAMFFIINAWFLAFLGPPDTMIYGSDERKRAEDFMIPPKWIQFETKAAYRRYEANWIVGATRQNESGFTDLYRTGKVVEGSEAVFIRHCNEFEPDWLKLLEELYHKPVIPVGLMPPQVEEDYSQSWVSIKTWLDDQNKQSVVYVALGSEVTPSQDQINELALGLELSDVPFFWALRKPSGSDDSYSVVLPDGFEERVKGRGMVWKSWAPQLKILSHDSVGTFLTHCGWGSFIEGLIYGLPLIALPFLVDQGLNARIIADKQVGLEIPKNDEDGSYTRNSVSNSIKLVMLENEGKKFRDRAKEMSPIFGDKNLHHRYIENFIKFLENHRIL
;
A
#
# COMPACT_ATOMS: atom_id res chain seq x y z
N MET A 1 62.13 -0.51 28.46
CA MET A 1 62.04 0.83 29.08
C MET A 1 60.58 1.01 29.51
N ILE A 2 60.24 0.82 30.79
CA ILE A 2 59.98 1.89 31.79
C ILE A 2 58.85 2.81 31.28
N SER A 3 57.64 2.92 31.85
CA SER A 3 57.22 3.16 33.24
C SER A 3 55.69 2.94 33.37
N ARG A 4 55.20 2.14 34.33
CA ARG A 4 54.40 2.53 35.51
C ARG A 4 53.46 3.76 35.36
N HIS A 5 52.16 3.54 35.59
CA HIS A 5 51.42 4.14 36.72
C HIS A 5 50.24 3.24 37.13
N VAL A 6 50.01 3.18 38.44
CA VAL A 6 49.21 2.19 39.19
C VAL A 6 48.18 2.93 40.08
N MET A 7 47.08 2.23 40.42
CA MET A 7 46.11 2.40 41.53
C MET A 7 44.95 3.42 41.35
N SER A 8 43.70 3.18 41.79
CA SER A 8 43.03 2.12 42.62
C SER A 8 41.49 2.25 42.44
N VAL A 9 40.72 1.25 41.98
CA VAL A 9 39.91 0.22 42.69
C VAL A 9 39.00 0.67 43.86
N LYS A 10 37.68 0.41 43.72
CA LYS A 10 36.67 -0.20 44.64
C LYS A 10 35.27 0.04 44.04
N ASN A 11 34.26 -0.83 43.98
CA ASN A 11 33.99 -2.20 44.41
C ASN A 11 32.72 -2.67 43.65
N LEU A 12 32.77 -3.78 42.91
CA LEU A 12 31.58 -4.56 42.53
C LEU A 12 31.92 -6.04 42.72
N SER A 13 31.28 -6.67 43.71
CA SER A 13 31.32 -8.11 43.98
C SER A 13 30.48 -8.84 42.92
N LYS A 14 31.12 -9.62 42.03
CA LYS A 14 31.25 -11.09 42.09
C LYS A 14 29.93 -11.86 42.19
N ASN A 15 29.53 -12.49 41.09
CA ASN A 15 29.75 -13.92 40.87
C ASN A 15 29.53 -14.24 39.38
N SER A 16 30.57 -14.54 38.59
CA SER A 16 31.24 -15.86 38.41
C SER A 16 30.51 -16.69 37.35
N ILE A 17 31.08 -17.31 36.31
CA ILE A 17 32.43 -17.68 35.82
C ILE A 17 32.16 -18.20 34.36
N ARG A 18 32.77 -17.67 33.28
CA ARG A 18 33.94 -18.20 32.51
C ARG A 18 33.75 -19.64 31.95
N VAL A 19 34.17 -20.07 30.75
CA VAL A 19 35.16 -19.58 29.77
C VAL A 19 35.15 -20.40 28.44
N ALA A 20 35.51 -19.72 27.34
CA ALA A 20 36.25 -20.06 26.09
C ALA A 20 35.98 -21.30 25.18
N LEU A 21 35.70 -20.98 23.90
CA LEU A 21 36.53 -21.11 22.67
C LEU A 21 37.64 -22.19 22.58
N PHE A 22 37.64 -23.04 21.52
CA PHE A 22 38.80 -23.38 20.65
C PHE A 22 38.43 -24.23 19.40
N CYS A 23 39.28 -24.18 18.37
CA CYS A 23 39.13 -24.57 16.96
C CYS A 23 39.40 -26.05 16.55
N LEU A 24 38.89 -26.41 15.35
CA LEU A 24 39.43 -27.26 14.24
C LEU A 24 40.02 -28.68 14.49
N VAL A 25 39.41 -29.70 13.85
CA VAL A 25 40.09 -30.91 13.28
C VAL A 25 39.39 -31.37 11.97
N ARG A 26 40.20 -31.80 10.99
CA ARG A 26 39.85 -32.31 9.64
C ARG A 26 39.52 -33.82 9.61
N SER A 27 38.74 -34.21 8.58
CA SER A 27 38.84 -35.44 7.73
C SER A 27 38.01 -36.72 8.09
N PRO A 28 37.81 -37.70 7.16
CA PRO A 28 36.53 -37.91 6.46
C PRO A 28 36.04 -39.38 6.45
N PHE A 29 34.74 -39.71 6.40
CA PHE A 29 34.31 -41.06 5.94
C PHE A 29 32.83 -41.10 5.47
N LYS A 30 32.57 -42.12 4.64
CA LYS A 30 31.57 -42.28 3.57
C LYS A 30 30.13 -42.67 3.98
N LEU A 31 29.20 -42.26 3.10
CA LEU A 31 27.97 -42.89 2.57
C LEU A 31 27.11 -43.77 3.49
N GLY A 32 25.86 -43.32 3.69
CA GLY A 32 24.71 -44.15 4.04
C GLY A 32 23.43 -43.42 3.67
N SER A 33 22.70 -43.98 2.71
CA SER A 33 21.35 -43.57 2.28
C SER A 33 20.40 -43.41 3.46
N ASN A 34 19.68 -42.30 3.53
CA ASN A 34 18.27 -42.23 3.90
C ASN A 34 17.73 -40.82 3.68
N SER A 35 16.53 -40.75 3.10
CA SER A 35 15.70 -39.57 2.89
C SER A 35 15.56 -38.76 4.17
N VAL A 36 15.96 -37.48 4.12
CA VAL A 36 15.71 -36.50 5.19
C VAL A 36 14.72 -35.47 4.65
N GLU A 37 13.49 -35.53 5.16
CA GLU A 37 12.53 -34.43 5.17
C GLU A 37 13.19 -33.20 5.80
N LEU A 38 13.25 -32.09 5.06
CA LEU A 38 13.64 -30.79 5.60
C LEU A 38 12.47 -30.25 6.46
N GLN A 39 12.44 -30.63 7.73
CA GLN A 39 11.68 -29.91 8.74
C GLN A 39 12.32 -28.53 8.97
N TYR A 40 11.70 -27.49 8.43
CA TYR A 40 11.96 -26.11 8.83
C TYR A 40 11.43 -25.91 10.26
N SER A 41 12.33 -25.95 11.25
CA SER A 41 12.04 -25.56 12.63
C SER A 41 12.04 -24.03 12.73
N LEU A 42 10.85 -23.43 12.88
CA LEU A 42 10.64 -22.03 13.25
C LEU A 42 11.20 -21.76 14.67
N PRO A 43 12.07 -20.77 14.89
CA PRO A 43 12.54 -20.44 16.22
C PRO A 43 11.72 -19.30 16.87
N TYR A 44 11.38 -19.51 18.14
CA TYR A 44 10.89 -18.56 19.17
C TYR A 44 9.47 -17.96 19.04
N ILE A 45 8.52 -18.64 19.67
CA ILE A 45 7.22 -18.07 20.08
C ILE A 45 7.42 -17.31 21.41
N TYR A 46 7.17 -16.00 21.41
CA TYR A 46 7.08 -15.18 22.61
C TYR A 46 5.84 -15.61 23.42
N LYS A 47 6.01 -16.02 24.68
CA LYS A 47 4.89 -16.39 25.56
C LYS A 47 4.31 -15.13 26.22
N SER A 48 3.24 -14.60 25.66
CA SER A 48 2.32 -13.69 26.36
C SER A 48 1.60 -14.45 27.49
N PRO A 49 1.11 -13.77 28.56
CA PRO A 49 0.39 -14.43 29.65
C PRO A 49 -0.86 -15.17 29.12
N PRO A 50 -1.30 -16.26 29.78
CA PRO A 50 -2.36 -17.10 29.26
C PRO A 50 -3.70 -16.37 29.35
N VAL A 51 -4.12 -15.77 28.23
CA VAL A 51 -5.53 -15.47 27.99
C VAL A 51 -6.26 -16.81 27.91
N LYS A 52 -7.37 -16.97 28.64
CA LYS A 52 -8.21 -18.16 28.53
C LYS A 52 -8.81 -18.21 27.13
N ILE A 53 -8.16 -18.94 26.22
CA ILE A 53 -8.71 -19.26 24.90
C ILE A 53 -9.75 -20.37 25.10
N THR A 54 -11.02 -19.99 25.24
CA THR A 54 -12.11 -20.92 24.94
C THR A 54 -12.37 -20.82 23.44
N ALA A 55 -11.89 -21.82 22.68
CA ALA A 55 -12.29 -22.01 21.29
C ALA A 55 -13.81 -22.26 21.25
N THR A 56 -14.59 -21.20 21.00
CA THR A 56 -16.01 -21.32 20.67
C THR A 56 -16.12 -21.62 19.19
N MET A 57 -16.69 -22.78 18.84
CA MET A 57 -17.09 -23.06 17.46
C MET A 57 -18.01 -21.95 16.93
N ASP A 58 -17.73 -21.43 15.73
CA ASP A 58 -18.62 -20.61 14.91
C ASP A 58 -19.22 -19.35 15.58
N SER A 59 -18.39 -18.51 16.22
CA SER A 59 -18.89 -17.20 16.67
C SER A 59 -18.96 -16.22 15.50
N LYS A 60 -20.17 -15.97 14.98
CA LYS A 60 -20.42 -14.87 14.05
C LYS A 60 -20.02 -13.56 14.73
N LEU A 61 -19.18 -12.79 14.05
CA LEU A 61 -18.68 -11.50 14.54
C LEU A 61 -19.51 -10.39 13.91
N HIS A 62 -19.66 -9.28 14.62
CA HIS A 62 -20.01 -7.99 14.07
C HIS A 62 -18.76 -7.11 13.97
N VAL A 63 -18.32 -6.83 12.73
CA VAL A 63 -17.15 -6.01 12.43
C VAL A 63 -17.57 -4.68 11.81
N VAL A 64 -17.09 -3.57 12.37
CA VAL A 64 -17.23 -2.23 11.79
C VAL A 64 -16.00 -1.90 10.95
N MET A 65 -16.22 -1.36 9.76
CA MET A 65 -15.18 -0.90 8.84
C MET A 65 -15.23 0.61 8.74
N PHE A 66 -14.11 1.29 9.00
CA PHE A 66 -14.02 2.74 8.97
C PHE A 66 -12.76 3.21 8.21
N PRO A 67 -12.78 3.15 6.86
CA PRO A 67 -11.66 3.56 6.02
C PRO A 67 -11.45 5.08 5.98
N TRP A 68 -10.25 5.51 5.58
CA TRP A 68 -10.01 6.89 5.16
C TRP A 68 -10.82 7.24 3.89
N LEU A 69 -11.21 8.52 3.73
CA LEU A 69 -12.11 9.01 2.69
C LEU A 69 -11.46 9.14 1.30
N ALA A 70 -10.68 8.14 0.89
CA ALA A 70 -10.10 8.03 -0.45
C ALA A 70 -10.53 6.71 -1.07
N PHE A 71 -10.90 6.68 -2.35
CA PHE A 71 -11.39 5.44 -2.97
C PHE A 71 -10.31 4.35 -3.06
N GLY A 72 -9.03 4.75 -3.10
CA GLY A 72 -7.91 3.82 -2.94
C GLY A 72 -7.91 3.09 -1.59
N HIS A 73 -8.56 3.62 -0.57
CA HIS A 73 -8.72 3.02 0.77
C HIS A 73 -10.09 2.37 0.95
N ILE A 74 -11.17 3.05 0.56
CA ILE A 74 -12.55 2.58 0.71
C ILE A 74 -12.78 1.25 -0.03
N ILE A 75 -12.28 1.12 -1.27
CA ILE A 75 -12.52 -0.08 -2.08
C ILE A 75 -11.83 -1.32 -1.48
N PRO A 76 -10.54 -1.32 -1.09
CA PRO A 76 -9.95 -2.47 -0.41
C PRO A 76 -10.63 -2.85 0.92
N PHE A 77 -11.10 -1.88 1.71
CA PHE A 77 -11.90 -2.17 2.91
C PHE A 77 -13.21 -2.87 2.53
N LEU A 78 -13.85 -2.47 1.43
CA LEU A 78 -15.07 -3.10 0.95
C LEU A 78 -14.80 -4.52 0.46
N GLU A 79 -13.68 -4.77 -0.22
CA GLU A 79 -13.28 -6.13 -0.60
C GLU A 79 -13.02 -7.02 0.61
N LEU A 80 -12.32 -6.51 1.64
CA LEU A 80 -12.13 -7.25 2.90
C LEU A 80 -13.46 -7.55 3.60
N SER A 81 -14.41 -6.62 3.55
CA SER A 81 -15.77 -6.79 4.06
C SER A 81 -16.51 -7.94 3.37
N LYS A 82 -16.35 -8.07 2.05
CA LYS A 82 -16.96 -9.18 1.29
C LYS A 82 -16.39 -10.53 1.72
N PHE A 83 -15.07 -10.62 1.97
CA PHE A 83 -14.46 -11.87 2.46
C PHE A 83 -14.99 -12.28 3.84
N LEU A 84 -15.13 -11.33 4.77
CA LEU A 84 -15.72 -11.61 6.08
C LEU A 84 -17.19 -12.01 5.97
N ALA A 85 -17.98 -11.29 5.15
CA ALA A 85 -19.38 -11.60 4.91
C ALA A 85 -19.57 -13.01 4.31
N GLN A 86 -18.68 -13.45 3.42
CA GLN A 86 -18.68 -14.81 2.86
C GLN A 86 -18.48 -15.90 3.91
N LYS A 87 -17.78 -15.61 5.01
CA LYS A 87 -17.64 -16.52 6.16
C LYS A 87 -18.78 -16.36 7.19
N GLY A 88 -19.79 -15.54 6.91
CA GLY A 88 -21.00 -15.40 7.72
C GLY A 88 -20.93 -14.36 8.83
N HIS A 89 -19.88 -13.51 8.86
CA HIS A 89 -19.79 -12.39 9.78
C HIS A 89 -20.67 -11.21 9.32
N LYS A 90 -21.19 -10.44 10.28
CA LYS A 90 -21.96 -9.21 10.04
C LYS A 90 -21.01 -8.04 9.92
N ILE A 91 -21.19 -7.21 8.90
CA ILE A 91 -20.35 -6.05 8.62
C ILE A 91 -21.19 -4.77 8.65
N SER A 92 -20.68 -3.75 9.33
CA SER A 92 -21.15 -2.38 9.19
C SER A 92 -20.07 -1.54 8.54
N PHE A 93 -20.31 -1.15 7.30
CA PHE A 93 -19.36 -0.39 6.52
C PHE A 93 -19.71 1.10 6.61
N VAL A 94 -18.90 1.84 7.37
CA VAL A 94 -19.16 3.24 7.72
C VAL A 94 -18.39 4.17 6.79
N SER A 95 -19.07 5.15 6.21
CA SER A 95 -18.45 6.24 5.45
C SER A 95 -19.40 7.44 5.33
N ALA A 96 -18.91 8.54 4.77
CA ALA A 96 -19.72 9.69 4.39
C ALA A 96 -20.81 9.31 3.34
N PRO A 97 -22.00 9.97 3.36
CA PRO A 97 -23.16 9.60 2.55
C PRO A 97 -22.90 9.43 1.04
N ARG A 98 -22.28 10.42 0.40
CA ARG A 98 -21.98 10.42 -1.04
C ARG A 98 -20.95 9.37 -1.40
N ASN A 99 -20.02 9.06 -0.50
CA ASN A 99 -19.06 7.98 -0.72
C ASN A 99 -19.78 6.63 -0.76
N ILE A 100 -20.71 6.37 0.17
CA ILE A 100 -21.56 5.17 0.13
C ILE A 100 -22.36 5.11 -1.17
N ASP A 101 -22.94 6.23 -1.63
CA ASP A 101 -23.73 6.28 -2.86
C ASP A 101 -22.91 6.04 -4.15
N ARG A 102 -21.59 6.23 -4.08
CA ARG A 102 -20.64 5.95 -5.17
C ARG A 102 -20.11 4.51 -5.16
N LEU A 103 -20.38 3.72 -4.11
CA LEU A 103 -19.88 2.35 -4.00
C LEU A 103 -20.55 1.40 -5.01
N PRO A 104 -19.84 0.36 -5.45
CA PRO A 104 -20.46 -0.70 -6.23
C PRO A 104 -21.54 -1.41 -5.39
N LYS A 105 -22.53 -1.97 -6.09
CA LYS A 105 -23.59 -2.75 -5.45
C LYS A 105 -23.00 -4.00 -4.79
N ILE A 106 -23.48 -4.32 -3.59
CA ILE A 106 -23.14 -5.57 -2.92
C ILE A 106 -23.79 -6.74 -3.67
N PRO A 107 -23.06 -7.85 -3.91
CA PRO A 107 -23.65 -9.06 -4.44
C PRO A 107 -24.86 -9.52 -3.61
N SER A 108 -25.94 -9.95 -4.25
CA SER A 108 -27.21 -10.28 -3.56
C SER A 108 -27.04 -11.32 -2.44
N HIS A 109 -26.15 -12.28 -2.62
CA HIS A 109 -25.84 -13.31 -1.62
C HIS A 109 -25.13 -12.77 -0.35
N LEU A 110 -24.56 -11.57 -0.39
CA LEU A 110 -23.92 -10.90 0.74
C LEU A 110 -24.74 -9.72 1.31
N ALA A 111 -25.84 -9.34 0.65
CA ALA A 111 -26.60 -8.14 0.98
C ALA A 111 -27.16 -8.12 2.41
N THR A 112 -27.43 -9.31 2.99
CA THR A 112 -27.89 -9.42 4.39
C THR A 112 -26.77 -9.34 5.42
N SER A 113 -25.52 -9.49 4.99
CA SER A 113 -24.34 -9.53 5.86
C SER A 113 -23.61 -8.20 5.90
N ILE A 114 -23.76 -7.33 4.90
CA ILE A 114 -23.09 -6.02 4.82
C ILE A 114 -24.14 -4.91 4.88
N THR A 115 -24.08 -4.09 5.93
CA THR A 115 -24.89 -2.88 6.07
C THR A 115 -24.03 -1.65 5.84
N PHE A 116 -24.42 -0.80 4.88
CA PHE A 116 -23.81 0.52 4.73
C PHE A 116 -24.36 1.50 5.77
N VAL A 117 -23.46 2.17 6.47
CA VAL A 117 -23.78 3.13 7.53
C VAL A 117 -23.29 4.50 7.10
N LYS A 118 -24.23 5.42 6.87
CA LYS A 118 -23.94 6.79 6.44
C LYS A 118 -23.81 7.70 7.65
N ILE A 119 -22.63 8.28 7.84
CA ILE A 119 -22.40 9.30 8.87
C ILE A 119 -21.97 10.59 8.16
N PRO A 120 -22.77 11.68 8.24
CA PRO A 120 -22.43 12.94 7.58
C PRO A 120 -21.14 13.57 8.12
N LEU A 121 -20.39 14.22 7.23
CA LEU A 121 -19.30 15.10 7.64
C LEU A 121 -19.88 16.41 8.20
N PRO A 122 -19.27 16.98 9.26
CA PRO A 122 -19.58 18.33 9.67
C PRO A 122 -19.14 19.32 8.59
N LYS A 123 -19.83 20.46 8.53
CA LYS A 123 -19.43 21.56 7.65
C LYS A 123 -18.08 22.13 8.10
N VAL A 124 -17.14 22.23 7.16
CA VAL A 124 -15.87 22.95 7.31
C VAL A 124 -15.82 24.02 6.24
N GLU A 125 -15.64 25.29 6.62
CA GLU A 125 -15.81 26.45 5.72
C GLU A 125 -14.94 26.41 4.47
N GLN A 126 -13.75 25.81 4.57
CA GLN A 126 -12.76 25.72 3.51
C GLN A 126 -13.03 24.57 2.53
N LEU A 127 -13.95 23.66 2.85
CA LEU A 127 -14.33 22.58 1.95
C LEU A 127 -15.53 22.97 1.10
N PRO A 128 -15.57 22.55 -0.19
CA PRO A 128 -16.80 22.57 -0.96
C PRO A 128 -17.91 21.80 -0.23
N GLU A 129 -19.15 22.29 -0.30
CA GLU A 129 -20.30 21.65 0.38
C GLU A 129 -20.51 20.19 -0.06
N SER A 130 -20.11 19.86 -1.28
CA SER A 130 -20.18 18.51 -1.85
C SER A 130 -18.99 17.60 -1.55
N ALA A 131 -17.95 18.09 -0.87
CA ALA A 131 -16.71 17.37 -0.68
C ALA A 131 -16.80 16.34 0.46
N GLU A 132 -16.76 15.06 0.09
CA GLU A 132 -16.77 13.96 1.06
C GLU A 132 -15.62 12.95 0.85
N ALA A 133 -14.80 13.12 -0.20
CA ALA A 133 -13.64 12.30 -0.46
C ALA A 133 -12.47 13.12 -1.02
N THR A 134 -11.27 12.53 -1.00
CA THR A 134 -10.06 13.12 -1.61
C THR A 134 -10.26 13.50 -3.07
N MET A 135 -11.12 12.76 -3.76
CA MET A 135 -11.46 12.96 -5.16
C MET A 135 -12.33 14.22 -5.42
N ASP A 136 -12.89 14.83 -4.37
CA ASP A 136 -13.75 16.03 -4.47
C ASP A 136 -12.99 17.34 -4.18
N ILE A 137 -11.69 17.25 -3.85
CA ILE A 137 -10.91 18.36 -3.31
C ILE A 137 -9.55 18.50 -4.00
N LYS A 138 -8.88 19.64 -3.79
CA LYS A 138 -7.46 19.79 -4.16
C LYS A 138 -6.56 19.30 -3.03
N ASN A 139 -5.28 19.04 -3.36
CA ASN A 139 -4.29 18.61 -2.37
C ASN A 139 -4.12 19.59 -1.19
N GLU A 140 -4.25 20.89 -1.46
CA GLU A 140 -4.20 21.97 -0.45
C GLU A 140 -5.36 21.90 0.57
N ASP A 141 -6.49 21.30 0.19
CA ASP A 141 -7.67 21.19 1.05
C ASP A 141 -7.66 19.92 1.94
N MET A 142 -6.67 19.04 1.74
CA MET A 142 -6.54 17.76 2.45
C MET A 142 -6.59 17.91 3.98
N PRO A 143 -5.94 18.92 4.62
CA PRO A 143 -6.05 19.13 6.06
C PRO A 143 -7.50 19.39 6.52
N TYR A 144 -8.30 20.10 5.72
CA TYR A 144 -9.69 20.40 6.07
C TYR A 144 -10.58 19.17 5.94
N LEU A 145 -10.33 18.29 4.96
CA LEU A 145 -11.02 16.99 4.87
C LEU A 145 -10.70 16.10 6.07
N LYS A 146 -9.44 16.08 6.55
CA LYS A 146 -9.07 15.38 7.79
C LYS A 146 -9.80 15.96 9.00
N LYS A 147 -9.91 17.29 9.08
CA LYS A 147 -10.68 17.98 10.13
C LYS A 147 -12.17 17.61 10.09
N ALA A 148 -12.76 17.53 8.90
CA ALA A 148 -14.14 17.09 8.73
C ALA A 148 -14.32 15.63 9.16
N PHE A 149 -13.40 14.75 8.75
CA PHE A 149 -13.38 13.34 9.16
C PHE A 149 -13.25 13.18 10.67
N ASP A 150 -12.46 14.03 11.35
CA ASP A 150 -12.37 14.02 12.80
C ASP A 150 -13.71 14.34 13.47
N GLY A 151 -14.46 15.29 12.93
CA GLY A 151 -15.78 15.62 13.47
C GLY A 151 -16.88 14.59 13.19
N MET A 152 -16.57 13.44 12.55
CA MET A 152 -17.45 12.27 12.56
C MET A 152 -17.50 11.58 13.94
N GLU A 153 -16.62 11.96 14.88
CA GLU A 153 -16.48 11.36 16.21
C GLU A 153 -17.81 11.12 16.92
N THR A 154 -18.65 12.15 17.07
CA THR A 154 -19.92 12.03 17.79
C THR A 154 -20.87 11.04 17.13
N GLY A 155 -20.98 11.09 15.80
CA GLY A 155 -21.87 10.21 15.03
C GLY A 155 -21.40 8.76 15.08
N LEU A 156 -20.11 8.53 14.93
CA LEU A 156 -19.54 7.18 15.01
C LEU A 156 -19.62 6.62 16.42
N THR A 157 -19.31 7.42 17.45
CA THR A 157 -19.41 7.01 18.86
C THR A 157 -20.80 6.49 19.19
N ARG A 158 -21.84 7.26 18.83
CA ARG A 158 -23.23 6.87 19.07
C ARG A 158 -23.59 5.57 18.35
N PHE A 159 -23.16 5.42 17.10
CA PHE A 159 -23.36 4.19 16.35
C PHE A 159 -22.67 2.99 17.00
N LEU A 160 -21.45 3.15 17.51
CA LEU A 160 -20.72 2.08 18.21
C LEU A 160 -21.38 1.71 19.55
N GLU A 161 -21.88 2.69 20.29
CA GLU A 161 -22.66 2.48 21.52
C GLU A 161 -23.94 1.67 21.23
N ASP A 162 -24.68 2.05 20.19
CA ASP A 162 -25.96 1.43 19.85
C ASP A 162 -25.79 0.02 19.26
N SER A 163 -24.71 -0.20 18.51
CA SER A 163 -24.51 -1.44 17.74
C SER A 163 -23.63 -2.47 18.42
N ALA A 164 -22.81 -2.06 19.41
CA ALA A 164 -21.92 -2.90 20.22
C ALA A 164 -21.17 -3.98 19.41
N PRO A 165 -20.37 -3.59 18.39
CA PRO A 165 -19.66 -4.55 17.54
C PRO A 165 -18.53 -5.25 18.30
N ASP A 166 -18.15 -6.44 17.86
CA ASP A 166 -16.98 -7.16 18.40
C ASP A 166 -15.68 -6.44 18.04
N TRP A 167 -15.58 -5.98 16.79
CA TRP A 167 -14.37 -5.34 16.25
C TRP A 167 -14.69 -4.05 15.50
N ILE A 168 -13.76 -3.11 15.56
CA ILE A 168 -13.66 -2.01 14.60
C ILE A 168 -12.29 -2.03 13.92
N LEU A 169 -12.32 -2.05 12.59
CA LEU A 169 -11.15 -1.92 11.74
C LEU A 169 -11.13 -0.51 11.14
N TYR A 170 -10.04 0.23 11.40
CA TYR A 170 -9.90 1.60 10.95
C TYR A 170 -8.56 1.86 10.26
N ASP A 171 -8.53 2.92 9.46
CA ASP A 171 -7.35 3.35 8.70
C ASP A 171 -6.41 4.25 9.54
N PHE A 172 -5.42 4.88 8.91
CA PHE A 172 -4.39 5.70 9.58
C PHE A 172 -4.89 7.02 10.19
N ALA A 173 -6.04 7.54 9.75
CA ALA A 173 -6.46 8.93 10.02
C ALA A 173 -7.20 9.21 11.36
N PRO A 174 -8.11 8.34 11.88
CA PRO A 174 -8.98 8.65 13.00
C PRO A 174 -8.28 8.46 14.36
N HIS A 175 -7.35 9.36 14.67
CA HIS A 175 -6.52 9.33 15.89
C HIS A 175 -7.32 9.35 17.22
N TRP A 176 -8.55 9.87 17.19
CA TRP A 176 -9.49 9.94 18.32
C TRP A 176 -10.26 8.64 18.57
N LEU A 177 -10.33 7.75 17.57
CA LEU A 177 -11.18 6.56 17.61
C LEU A 177 -10.67 5.46 18.56
N PRO A 178 -9.37 5.14 18.64
CA PRO A 178 -8.90 4.09 19.54
C PRO A 178 -9.33 4.25 21.01
N PRO A 179 -9.18 5.42 21.67
CA PRO A 179 -9.63 5.57 23.06
C PRO A 179 -11.16 5.51 23.20
N VAL A 180 -11.93 5.95 22.20
CA VAL A 180 -13.40 5.81 22.19
C VAL A 180 -13.80 4.34 22.16
N ALA A 181 -13.28 3.57 21.21
CA ALA A 181 -13.58 2.15 21.08
C ALA A 181 -13.15 1.35 22.32
N ALA A 182 -11.99 1.68 22.90
CA ALA A 182 -11.51 1.05 24.13
C ALA A 182 -12.46 1.29 25.32
N ARG A 183 -12.99 2.51 25.48
CA ARG A 183 -13.97 2.83 26.54
C ARG A 183 -15.28 2.05 26.38
N LEU A 184 -15.65 1.74 25.14
CA LEU A 184 -16.84 0.95 24.81
C LEU A 184 -16.59 -0.58 24.88
N GLY A 185 -15.37 -1.02 25.20
CA GLY A 185 -15.03 -2.44 25.27
C GLY A 185 -14.94 -3.13 23.91
N ILE A 186 -14.76 -2.38 22.82
CA ILE A 186 -14.71 -2.90 21.44
C ILE A 186 -13.25 -3.23 21.08
N SER A 187 -13.01 -4.40 20.48
CA SER A 187 -11.68 -4.75 19.94
C SER A 187 -11.32 -3.91 18.72
N ARG A 188 -10.04 -3.62 18.56
CA ARG A 188 -9.58 -2.50 17.72
C ARG A 188 -8.37 -2.91 16.91
N ALA A 189 -8.40 -2.73 15.61
CA ALA A 189 -7.21 -2.94 14.80
C ALA A 189 -7.11 -1.94 13.65
N MET A 190 -5.88 -1.62 13.30
CA MET A 190 -5.58 -0.89 12.08
C MET A 190 -5.68 -1.87 10.91
N PHE A 191 -6.36 -1.48 9.83
CA PHE A 191 -6.20 -2.14 8.54
C PHE A 191 -5.55 -1.19 7.55
N PHE A 192 -4.35 -1.55 7.07
CA PHE A 192 -3.53 -0.70 6.24
C PHE A 192 -3.39 -1.22 4.81
N ILE A 193 -3.73 -0.38 3.84
CA ILE A 193 -3.89 -0.75 2.43
C ILE A 193 -2.71 -0.35 1.54
N ILE A 194 -1.73 0.38 2.08
CA ILE A 194 -0.52 0.80 1.37
C ILE A 194 0.50 -0.35 1.45
N ASN A 195 1.57 -0.31 2.25
CA ASN A 195 2.50 -1.44 2.34
C ASN A 195 3.38 -1.35 3.60
N ALA A 196 4.14 -2.43 3.84
CA ALA A 196 4.89 -2.60 5.06
C ALA A 196 6.09 -1.64 5.14
N TRP A 197 6.79 -1.43 4.02
CA TRP A 197 7.95 -0.53 3.99
C TRP A 197 7.57 0.93 4.22
N PHE A 198 6.40 1.38 3.77
CA PHE A 198 5.94 2.74 4.09
C PHE A 198 5.78 2.93 5.60
N LEU A 199 5.05 2.04 6.28
CA LEU A 199 4.89 2.08 7.75
C LEU A 199 6.23 1.96 8.48
N ALA A 200 7.10 1.06 8.02
CA ALA A 200 8.41 0.86 8.63
C ALA A 200 9.27 2.12 8.45
N PHE A 201 9.15 2.82 7.33
CA PHE A 201 9.87 4.07 7.08
C PHE A 201 9.42 5.22 7.99
N LEU A 202 8.14 5.24 8.42
CA LEU A 202 7.62 6.20 9.40
C LEU A 202 8.20 5.96 10.81
N GLY A 203 8.46 4.69 11.15
CA GLY A 203 9.09 4.30 12.42
C GLY A 203 8.09 3.91 13.51
N PRO A 204 8.55 3.79 14.77
CA PRO A 204 7.73 3.27 15.86
C PRO A 204 6.67 4.29 16.33
N PRO A 205 5.56 3.86 16.96
CA PRO A 205 4.44 4.73 17.31
C PRO A 205 4.82 5.87 18.24
N ASP A 206 5.65 5.62 19.25
CA ASP A 206 6.13 6.64 20.18
C ASP A 206 6.87 7.76 19.44
N THR A 207 7.72 7.40 18.48
CA THR A 207 8.43 8.36 17.63
C THR A 207 7.47 9.22 16.80
N MET A 208 6.43 8.60 16.23
CA MET A 208 5.40 9.30 15.47
C MET A 208 4.52 10.22 16.33
N ILE A 209 4.18 9.81 17.55
CA ILE A 209 3.30 10.54 18.47
C ILE A 209 4.05 11.72 19.12
N TYR A 210 5.25 11.47 19.63
CA TYR A 210 6.00 12.46 20.41
C TYR A 210 6.99 13.27 19.58
N GLY A 211 7.13 12.95 18.29
CA GLY A 211 8.03 13.66 17.38
C GLY A 211 9.51 13.52 17.73
N SER A 212 9.89 12.41 18.39
CA SER A 212 11.27 12.13 18.82
C SER A 212 12.18 11.63 17.69
N ASP A 213 11.69 11.61 16.44
CA ASP A 213 12.52 11.30 15.28
C ASP A 213 13.59 12.38 15.11
N GLU A 214 14.84 11.97 14.99
CA GLU A 214 15.98 12.87 14.74
C GLU A 214 15.95 13.42 13.31
N ARG A 215 15.26 12.74 12.38
CA ARG A 215 15.08 13.17 11.00
C ARG A 215 14.12 14.35 10.94
N LYS A 216 14.62 15.52 10.52
CA LYS A 216 13.86 16.78 10.46
C LYS A 216 13.95 17.48 9.10
N ARG A 217 14.97 17.16 8.31
CA ARG A 217 15.26 17.79 7.02
C ARG A 217 15.02 16.80 5.89
N ALA A 218 14.85 17.30 4.68
CA ALA A 218 14.62 16.49 3.49
C ALA A 218 15.75 15.45 3.30
N GLU A 219 17.00 15.84 3.55
CA GLU A 219 18.18 14.98 3.46
C GLU A 219 18.11 13.75 4.37
N ASP A 220 17.48 13.89 5.54
CA ASP A 220 17.38 12.82 6.52
C ASP A 220 16.44 11.69 6.05
N PHE A 221 15.53 12.00 5.12
CA PHE A 221 14.60 11.05 4.50
C PHE A 221 15.12 10.51 3.15
N MET A 222 16.29 10.98 2.70
CA MET A 222 16.96 10.49 1.48
C MET A 222 17.84 9.27 1.71
N ILE A 223 17.83 8.73 2.93
CA ILE A 223 18.48 7.48 3.31
C ILE A 223 17.50 6.60 4.11
N PRO A 224 17.66 5.27 4.10
CA PRO A 224 16.88 4.40 4.96
C PRO A 224 17.06 4.77 6.45
N PRO A 225 15.98 4.86 7.25
CA PRO A 225 16.11 5.12 8.68
C PRO A 225 16.90 4.05 9.44
N LYS A 226 17.53 4.46 10.55
CA LYS A 226 18.48 3.64 11.33
C LYS A 226 17.97 2.31 11.88
N TRP A 227 16.65 2.14 11.98
CA TRP A 227 16.02 0.89 12.42
C TRP A 227 15.82 -0.11 11.28
N ILE A 228 16.00 0.29 10.02
CA ILE A 228 16.04 -0.63 8.88
C ILE A 228 17.47 -1.18 8.80
N GLN A 229 17.68 -2.41 9.28
CA GLN A 229 19.01 -3.03 9.42
C GLN A 229 19.36 -4.01 8.29
N PHE A 230 18.56 -4.08 7.24
CA PHE A 230 18.81 -4.89 6.05
C PHE A 230 19.02 -4.00 4.82
N GLU A 231 19.67 -4.55 3.79
CA GLU A 231 19.95 -3.82 2.55
C GLU A 231 18.65 -3.46 1.82
N THR A 232 18.48 -2.18 1.51
CA THR A 232 17.34 -1.70 0.74
C THR A 232 17.64 -0.36 0.07
N LYS A 233 16.93 -0.09 -1.02
CA LYS A 233 16.91 1.21 -1.70
C LYS A 233 15.76 2.11 -1.24
N ALA A 234 14.93 1.68 -0.30
CA ALA A 234 13.77 2.44 0.18
C ALA A 234 14.21 3.76 0.84
N ALA A 235 14.14 4.84 0.07
CA ALA A 235 14.41 6.21 0.49
C ALA A 235 13.72 7.18 -0.45
N TYR A 236 13.40 8.37 0.05
CA TYR A 236 12.81 9.43 -0.75
C TYR A 236 13.87 10.15 -1.58
N ARG A 237 13.50 10.64 -2.76
CA ARG A 237 14.29 11.70 -3.43
C ARG A 237 13.99 13.05 -2.80
N ARG A 238 14.86 14.04 -3.01
CA ARG A 238 14.72 15.38 -2.40
C ARG A 238 13.35 16.02 -2.68
N TYR A 239 12.87 15.98 -3.93
CA TYR A 239 11.54 16.52 -4.26
C TYR A 239 10.38 15.79 -3.54
N GLU A 240 10.54 14.51 -3.21
CA GLU A 240 9.56 13.70 -2.45
C GLU A 240 9.71 13.91 -0.94
N ALA A 241 10.94 14.11 -0.47
CA ALA A 241 11.28 14.24 0.93
C ALA A 241 10.60 15.48 1.57
N ASN A 242 10.31 16.50 0.77
CA ASN A 242 9.52 17.66 1.23
C ASN A 242 8.11 17.26 1.70
N TRP A 243 7.50 16.24 1.07
CA TRP A 243 6.19 15.74 1.48
C TRP A 243 6.25 15.10 2.87
N ILE A 244 7.19 14.19 3.11
CA ILE A 244 7.30 13.52 4.42
C ILE A 244 7.72 14.49 5.52
N VAL A 245 8.59 15.48 5.22
CA VAL A 245 8.88 16.58 6.15
C VAL A 245 7.60 17.34 6.48
N GLY A 246 6.76 17.64 5.48
CA GLY A 246 5.43 18.24 5.68
C GLY A 246 4.53 17.39 6.57
N ALA A 247 4.53 16.07 6.41
CA ALA A 247 3.74 15.14 7.23
C ALA A 247 4.13 15.16 8.72
N THR A 248 5.34 15.61 9.06
CA THR A 248 5.79 15.82 10.45
C THR A 248 5.33 17.15 11.07
N ARG A 249 4.79 18.06 10.27
CA ARG A 249 4.37 19.40 10.71
C ARG A 249 2.88 19.41 10.99
N GLN A 250 2.49 20.22 11.96
CA GLN A 250 1.08 20.44 12.25
C GLN A 250 0.45 21.16 11.06
N ASN A 251 -0.70 20.66 10.61
CA ASN A 251 -1.51 21.30 9.58
C ASN A 251 -2.82 21.84 10.19
N GLU A 252 -3.70 22.33 9.35
CA GLU A 252 -4.94 23.03 9.68
C GLU A 252 -5.99 22.12 10.33
N SER A 253 -5.77 20.80 10.30
CA SER A 253 -6.53 19.84 11.11
C SER A 253 -6.14 19.85 12.59
N GLY A 254 -5.02 20.48 12.95
CA GLY A 254 -4.48 20.51 14.30
C GLY A 254 -3.56 19.33 14.64
N PHE A 255 -3.39 18.36 13.74
CA PHE A 255 -2.58 17.16 13.96
C PHE A 255 -1.64 16.87 12.79
N THR A 256 -0.48 16.28 13.08
CA THR A 256 0.45 15.78 12.06
C THR A 256 -0.04 14.43 11.52
N ASP A 257 0.34 14.07 10.30
CA ASP A 257 -0.05 12.76 9.74
C ASP A 257 0.66 11.61 10.44
N LEU A 258 1.88 11.84 10.93
CA LEU A 258 2.59 10.90 11.78
C LEU A 258 1.85 10.70 13.10
N TYR A 259 1.41 11.77 13.77
CA TYR A 259 0.65 11.68 15.02
C TYR A 259 -0.61 10.83 14.83
N ARG A 260 -1.34 11.06 13.73
CA ARG A 260 -2.55 10.28 13.42
C ARG A 260 -2.27 8.79 13.31
N THR A 261 -1.27 8.46 12.49
CA THR A 261 -0.83 7.08 12.26
C THR A 261 -0.33 6.44 13.56
N GLY A 262 0.48 7.16 14.33
CA GLY A 262 1.02 6.70 15.61
C GLY A 262 -0.07 6.40 16.64
N LYS A 263 -1.07 7.28 16.80
CA LYS A 263 -2.21 7.06 17.70
C LYS A 263 -3.06 5.86 17.30
N VAL A 264 -3.29 5.69 15.99
CA VAL A 264 -3.99 4.53 15.43
C VAL A 264 -3.23 3.25 15.71
N VAL A 265 -1.92 3.21 15.45
CA VAL A 265 -1.09 2.02 15.70
C VAL A 265 -1.01 1.73 17.19
N GLU A 266 -0.61 2.69 18.04
CA GLU A 266 -0.53 2.56 19.50
C GLU A 266 -1.86 2.02 20.05
N GLY A 267 -2.95 2.64 19.64
CA GLY A 267 -4.29 2.31 20.02
C GLY A 267 -4.86 1.05 19.38
N SER A 268 -4.13 0.26 18.59
CA SER A 268 -4.62 -1.00 18.00
C SER A 268 -4.09 -2.25 18.73
N GLU A 269 -4.89 -3.32 18.78
CA GLU A 269 -4.46 -4.65 19.28
C GLU A 269 -3.61 -5.41 18.26
N ALA A 270 -3.87 -5.18 16.98
CA ALA A 270 -3.12 -5.74 15.87
C ALA A 270 -3.10 -4.75 14.70
N VAL A 271 -2.14 -4.93 13.80
CA VAL A 271 -2.09 -4.23 12.52
C VAL A 271 -2.33 -5.26 11.41
N PHE A 272 -3.47 -5.15 10.74
CA PHE A 272 -3.73 -5.89 9.52
C PHE A 272 -3.16 -5.11 8.34
N ILE A 273 -2.50 -5.80 7.42
CA ILE A 273 -1.84 -5.14 6.30
C ILE A 273 -2.05 -5.88 5.00
N ARG A 274 -2.38 -5.15 3.92
CA ARG A 274 -2.50 -5.72 2.58
C ARG A 274 -1.12 -6.06 2.03
N HIS A 275 -0.61 -7.23 2.41
CA HIS A 275 0.74 -7.69 2.12
C HIS A 275 0.79 -9.22 2.06
N CYS A 276 1.90 -9.79 1.56
CA CYS A 276 2.24 -11.20 1.72
C CYS A 276 3.71 -11.37 2.15
N ASN A 277 4.03 -12.47 2.84
CA ASN A 277 5.39 -12.81 3.27
C ASN A 277 6.27 -13.25 2.10
N GLU A 278 5.69 -13.84 1.06
CA GLU A 278 6.42 -14.40 -0.08
C GLU A 278 7.18 -13.34 -0.88
N PHE A 279 6.73 -12.09 -0.82
CA PHE A 279 7.37 -10.97 -1.51
C PHE A 279 8.41 -10.27 -0.61
N GLU A 280 8.04 -9.89 0.62
CA GLU A 280 8.86 -9.06 1.51
C GLU A 280 8.63 -9.41 3.00
N PRO A 281 9.25 -10.49 3.51
CA PRO A 281 9.04 -10.92 4.90
C PRO A 281 9.74 -10.02 5.92
N ASP A 282 10.92 -9.47 5.57
CA ASP A 282 11.73 -8.65 6.49
C ASP A 282 11.02 -7.37 6.93
N TRP A 283 10.23 -6.79 6.03
CA TRP A 283 9.43 -5.60 6.33
C TRP A 283 8.30 -5.88 7.32
N LEU A 284 7.62 -7.02 7.19
CA LEU A 284 6.57 -7.42 8.12
C LEU A 284 7.15 -7.71 9.51
N LYS A 285 8.28 -8.43 9.56
CA LYS A 285 9.00 -8.70 10.79
C LYS A 285 9.46 -7.40 11.47
N LEU A 286 10.04 -6.47 10.71
CA LEU A 286 10.45 -5.17 11.24
C LEU A 286 9.27 -4.39 11.82
N LEU A 287 8.09 -4.44 11.21
CA LEU A 287 6.89 -3.79 11.78
C LEU A 287 6.47 -4.41 13.11
N GLU A 288 6.52 -5.74 13.25
CA GLU A 288 6.23 -6.40 14.53
C GLU A 288 7.21 -5.94 15.62
N GLU A 289 8.50 -5.82 15.28
CA GLU A 289 9.54 -5.32 16.17
C GLU A 289 9.32 -3.85 16.55
N LEU A 290 8.99 -2.99 15.59
CA LEU A 290 8.75 -1.56 15.82
C LEU A 290 7.49 -1.29 16.64
N TYR A 291 6.44 -2.10 16.45
CA TYR A 291 5.12 -1.83 17.02
C TYR A 291 4.82 -2.65 18.27
N HIS A 292 5.64 -3.66 18.56
CA HIS A 292 5.48 -4.58 19.68
C HIS A 292 4.08 -5.20 19.76
N LYS A 293 3.50 -5.51 18.59
CA LYS A 293 2.16 -6.10 18.43
C LYS A 293 2.08 -6.96 17.17
N PRO A 294 1.09 -7.85 17.07
CA PRO A 294 0.89 -8.68 15.88
C PRO A 294 0.71 -7.82 14.62
N VAL A 295 1.47 -8.13 13.57
CA VAL A 295 1.31 -7.55 12.23
C VAL A 295 0.91 -8.67 11.29
N ILE A 296 -0.37 -8.69 10.91
CA ILE A 296 -0.97 -9.83 10.25
C ILE A 296 -1.26 -9.47 8.79
N PRO A 297 -0.53 -10.05 7.82
CA PRO A 297 -0.84 -9.87 6.41
C PRO A 297 -2.22 -10.47 6.08
N VAL A 298 -3.04 -9.73 5.33
CA VAL A 298 -4.33 -10.18 4.79
C VAL A 298 -4.23 -10.69 3.35
N GLY A 299 -3.01 -10.90 2.86
CA GLY A 299 -2.74 -11.20 1.46
C GLY A 299 -2.83 -9.95 0.59
N LEU A 300 -2.60 -10.12 -0.70
CA LEU A 300 -2.62 -9.01 -1.66
C LEU A 300 -4.03 -8.66 -2.15
N MET A 301 -5.02 -9.50 -1.82
CA MET A 301 -6.41 -9.38 -2.29
C MET A 301 -6.44 -9.08 -3.80
N PRO A 302 -5.93 -9.99 -4.65
CA PRO A 302 -5.90 -9.77 -6.09
C PRO A 302 -7.33 -9.55 -6.59
N PRO A 303 -7.63 -8.43 -7.26
CA PRO A 303 -8.98 -8.15 -7.73
C PRO A 303 -9.36 -9.16 -8.82
N GLN A 304 -10.65 -9.45 -8.93
CA GLN A 304 -11.17 -10.33 -9.96
C GLN A 304 -11.47 -9.55 -11.23
N VAL A 305 -11.15 -10.13 -12.39
CA VAL A 305 -11.60 -9.59 -13.67
C VAL A 305 -13.10 -9.84 -13.79
N GLU A 306 -13.88 -8.78 -13.69
CA GLU A 306 -15.31 -8.85 -13.96
C GLU A 306 -15.57 -8.92 -15.47
N GLU A 307 -16.64 -9.60 -15.85
CA GLU A 307 -17.15 -9.52 -17.21
C GLU A 307 -17.66 -8.10 -17.49
N ASP A 308 -17.30 -7.57 -18.65
CA ASP A 308 -17.68 -6.24 -19.10
C ASP A 308 -17.91 -6.36 -20.61
N TYR A 309 -19.16 -6.18 -21.00
CA TYR A 309 -19.64 -6.24 -22.38
C TYR A 309 -19.94 -4.83 -22.93
N SER A 310 -19.43 -3.79 -22.27
CA SER A 310 -19.60 -2.41 -22.70
C SER A 310 -19.03 -2.19 -24.10
N GLN A 311 -19.66 -1.30 -24.86
CA GLN A 311 -19.14 -0.88 -26.16
C GLN A 311 -17.74 -0.28 -26.07
N SER A 312 -17.42 0.38 -24.94
CA SER A 312 -16.07 0.86 -24.63
C SER A 312 -15.06 -0.28 -24.59
N TRP A 313 -15.36 -1.37 -23.88
CA TRP A 313 -14.46 -2.53 -23.83
C TRP A 313 -14.29 -3.17 -25.21
N VAL A 314 -15.36 -3.30 -25.99
CA VAL A 314 -15.28 -3.85 -27.36
C VAL A 314 -14.28 -3.05 -28.20
N SER A 315 -14.37 -1.73 -28.22
CA SER A 315 -13.44 -0.87 -28.97
C SER A 315 -11.99 -0.99 -28.47
N ILE A 316 -11.79 -1.00 -27.15
CA ILE A 316 -10.47 -1.16 -26.53
C ILE A 316 -9.86 -2.51 -26.91
N LYS A 317 -10.64 -3.58 -26.77
CA LYS A 317 -10.21 -4.94 -27.06
C LYS A 317 -9.84 -5.11 -28.53
N THR A 318 -10.66 -4.63 -29.46
CA THR A 318 -10.36 -4.71 -30.89
C THR A 318 -9.00 -4.09 -31.22
N TRP A 319 -8.72 -2.89 -30.70
CA TRP A 319 -7.43 -2.26 -30.92
C TRP A 319 -6.27 -3.06 -30.32
N LEU A 320 -6.45 -3.64 -29.13
CA LEU A 320 -5.46 -4.49 -28.47
C LEU A 320 -5.24 -5.82 -29.20
N ASP A 321 -6.28 -6.41 -29.80
CA ASP A 321 -6.23 -7.63 -30.60
C ASP A 321 -5.40 -7.44 -31.88
N ASP A 322 -5.40 -6.22 -32.44
CA ASP A 322 -4.61 -5.87 -33.63
C ASP A 322 -3.10 -5.70 -33.34
N GLN A 323 -2.69 -5.73 -32.07
CA GLN A 323 -1.30 -5.55 -31.67
C GLN A 323 -0.57 -6.90 -31.50
N ASN A 324 0.75 -6.87 -31.67
CA ASN A 324 1.58 -8.04 -31.42
C ASN A 324 1.57 -8.45 -29.93
N LYS A 325 1.83 -9.73 -29.66
CA LYS A 325 1.94 -10.25 -28.30
C LYS A 325 3.03 -9.51 -27.53
N GLN A 326 2.72 -9.08 -26.29
CA GLN A 326 3.62 -8.38 -25.39
C GLN A 326 4.33 -7.15 -26.01
N SER A 327 3.69 -6.44 -26.95
CA SER A 327 4.25 -5.25 -27.59
C SER A 327 3.69 -3.92 -27.08
N VAL A 328 2.59 -3.94 -26.33
CA VAL A 328 1.88 -2.72 -25.89
C VAL A 328 2.34 -2.28 -24.51
N VAL A 329 2.64 -0.99 -24.36
CA VAL A 329 2.77 -0.31 -23.06
C VAL A 329 1.39 0.14 -22.61
N TYR A 330 0.90 -0.40 -21.49
CA TYR A 330 -0.26 0.20 -20.84
C TYR A 330 0.19 1.35 -19.94
N VAL A 331 -0.44 2.51 -20.04
CA VAL A 331 -0.11 3.72 -19.28
C VAL A 331 -1.33 4.14 -18.46
N ALA A 332 -1.21 4.11 -17.13
CA ALA A 332 -2.24 4.61 -16.22
C ALA A 332 -1.64 5.17 -14.92
N LEU A 333 -1.89 6.46 -14.66
CA LEU A 333 -1.35 7.17 -13.49
C LEU A 333 -2.34 7.24 -12.32
N GLY A 334 -3.51 6.60 -12.42
CA GLY A 334 -4.56 6.68 -11.40
C GLY A 334 -5.39 7.96 -11.49
N SER A 335 -6.48 8.03 -10.71
CA SER A 335 -7.44 9.15 -10.74
C SER A 335 -7.17 10.26 -9.74
N GLU A 336 -6.25 10.03 -8.80
CA GLU A 336 -5.84 11.00 -7.76
C GLU A 336 -4.53 11.72 -8.11
N VAL A 337 -3.83 11.26 -9.15
CA VAL A 337 -2.62 11.94 -9.63
C VAL A 337 -3.01 13.05 -10.61
N THR A 338 -2.46 14.24 -10.37
CA THR A 338 -2.64 15.44 -11.19
C THR A 338 -1.30 15.91 -11.76
N PRO A 339 -0.78 15.31 -12.85
CA PRO A 339 0.46 15.79 -13.45
C PRO A 339 0.27 17.21 -14.02
N SER A 340 1.33 18.00 -14.03
CA SER A 340 1.31 19.31 -14.70
C SER A 340 1.18 19.16 -16.22
N GLN A 341 0.77 20.23 -16.91
CA GLN A 341 0.68 20.22 -18.37
C GLN A 341 2.04 19.90 -19.03
N ASP A 342 3.14 20.39 -18.46
CA ASP A 342 4.49 20.07 -18.94
C ASP A 342 4.83 18.59 -18.75
N GLN A 343 4.46 18.00 -17.61
CA GLN A 343 4.64 16.58 -17.34
C GLN A 343 3.82 15.70 -18.29
N ILE A 344 2.59 16.10 -18.62
CA ILE A 344 1.77 15.44 -19.65
C ILE A 344 2.44 15.56 -21.02
N ASN A 345 2.95 16.75 -21.38
CA ASN A 345 3.60 16.97 -22.67
C ASN A 345 4.84 16.08 -22.82
N GLU A 346 5.70 16.02 -21.79
CA GLU A 346 6.89 15.16 -21.81
C GLU A 346 6.53 13.68 -21.83
N LEU A 347 5.45 13.25 -21.16
CA LEU A 347 4.95 11.88 -21.23
C LEU A 347 4.45 11.54 -22.64
N ALA A 348 3.61 12.40 -23.23
CA ALA A 348 3.08 12.21 -24.57
C ALA A 348 4.21 12.12 -25.61
N LEU A 349 5.11 13.10 -25.61
CA LEU A 349 6.26 13.12 -26.54
C LEU A 349 7.22 11.95 -26.29
N GLY A 350 7.33 11.48 -25.05
CA GLY A 350 8.13 10.30 -24.70
C GLY A 350 7.54 9.00 -25.24
N LEU A 351 6.23 8.84 -25.13
CA LEU A 351 5.49 7.73 -25.74
C LEU A 351 5.63 7.77 -27.27
N GLU A 352 5.47 8.96 -27.87
CA GLU A 352 5.68 9.15 -29.31
C GLU A 352 7.08 8.72 -29.75
N LEU A 353 8.11 9.21 -29.06
CA LEU A 353 9.53 8.98 -29.34
C LEU A 353 9.98 7.53 -29.06
N SER A 354 9.25 6.81 -28.20
CA SER A 354 9.55 5.41 -27.90
C SER A 354 9.39 4.51 -29.13
N ASP A 355 8.50 4.90 -30.05
CA ASP A 355 8.06 4.09 -31.19
C ASP A 355 7.50 2.70 -30.82
N VAL A 356 7.11 2.53 -29.55
CA VAL A 356 6.46 1.32 -29.05
C VAL A 356 4.95 1.53 -29.02
N PRO A 357 4.12 0.54 -29.39
CA PRO A 357 2.69 0.64 -29.25
C PRO A 357 2.26 0.93 -27.80
N PHE A 358 1.26 1.78 -27.60
CA PHE A 358 0.80 2.13 -26.26
C PHE A 358 -0.71 2.34 -26.16
N PHE A 359 -1.27 1.94 -25.03
CA PHE A 359 -2.61 2.33 -24.61
C PHE A 359 -2.47 3.25 -23.42
N TRP A 360 -2.97 4.48 -23.51
CA TRP A 360 -2.90 5.46 -22.44
C TRP A 360 -4.29 5.80 -21.89
N ALA A 361 -4.57 5.34 -20.67
CA ALA A 361 -5.73 5.77 -19.90
C ALA A 361 -5.46 7.17 -19.31
N LEU A 362 -5.84 8.21 -20.06
CA LEU A 362 -5.67 9.61 -19.69
C LEU A 362 -6.94 10.14 -19.04
N ARG A 363 -7.13 9.81 -17.77
CA ARG A 363 -8.32 10.24 -17.03
C ARG A 363 -8.18 11.70 -16.59
N LYS A 364 -9.26 12.46 -16.68
CA LYS A 364 -9.43 13.73 -15.99
C LYS A 364 -9.22 13.51 -14.47
N PRO A 365 -8.33 14.25 -13.79
CA PRO A 365 -8.16 14.15 -12.36
C PRO A 365 -9.45 14.44 -11.63
N SER A 366 -9.65 13.75 -10.52
CA SER A 366 -10.87 13.91 -9.74
C SER A 366 -10.96 15.32 -9.13
N GLY A 367 -12.15 15.92 -9.09
CA GLY A 367 -12.38 17.25 -8.51
C GLY A 367 -12.02 18.42 -9.44
N SER A 368 -11.52 18.14 -10.65
CA SER A 368 -11.25 19.19 -11.64
C SER A 368 -12.52 19.68 -12.34
N ASP A 369 -12.60 21.00 -12.58
CA ASP A 369 -13.72 21.66 -13.26
C ASP A 369 -13.91 21.12 -14.70
N ASP A 370 -15.10 21.24 -15.27
CA ASP A 370 -15.41 20.86 -16.67
C ASP A 370 -14.53 21.58 -17.71
N SER A 371 -13.91 22.69 -17.32
CA SER A 371 -12.86 23.38 -18.07
C SER A 371 -11.48 22.69 -18.06
N TYR A 372 -11.22 21.73 -17.16
CA TYR A 372 -9.97 20.97 -17.13
C TYR A 372 -9.92 20.02 -18.33
N SER A 373 -9.29 20.49 -19.40
CA SER A 373 -8.88 19.67 -20.52
C SER A 373 -7.37 19.44 -20.44
N VAL A 374 -6.95 18.18 -20.38
CA VAL A 374 -5.56 17.84 -20.67
C VAL A 374 -5.33 18.12 -22.16
N VAL A 375 -4.46 19.07 -22.46
CA VAL A 375 -4.12 19.40 -23.86
C VAL A 375 -2.97 18.48 -24.28
N LEU A 376 -3.19 17.65 -25.29
CA LEU A 376 -2.11 16.87 -25.88
C LEU A 376 -1.34 17.75 -26.88
N PRO A 377 -0.05 17.50 -27.13
CA PRO A 377 0.70 18.25 -28.12
C PRO A 377 0.01 18.26 -29.48
N ASP A 378 0.04 19.40 -30.19
CA ASP A 378 -0.66 19.58 -31.46
C ASP A 378 -0.34 18.46 -32.45
N GLY A 379 -1.37 17.81 -32.99
CA GLY A 379 -1.24 16.69 -33.94
C GLY A 379 -0.74 15.36 -33.34
N PHE A 380 -0.60 15.25 -32.02
CA PHE A 380 -0.10 14.03 -31.35
C PHE A 380 -0.90 12.78 -31.72
N GLU A 381 -2.23 12.82 -31.59
CA GLU A 381 -3.09 11.65 -31.86
C GLU A 381 -2.96 11.16 -33.32
N GLU A 382 -2.75 12.07 -34.28
CA GLU A 382 -2.51 11.70 -35.68
C GLU A 382 -1.11 11.09 -35.89
N ARG A 383 -0.06 11.61 -35.23
CA ARG A 383 1.31 11.07 -35.33
C ARG A 383 1.48 9.70 -34.69
N VAL A 384 0.62 9.34 -33.74
CA VAL A 384 0.61 8.02 -33.09
C VAL A 384 -0.47 7.09 -33.64
N LYS A 385 -1.23 7.51 -34.66
CA LYS A 385 -2.34 6.73 -35.20
C LYS A 385 -1.91 5.32 -35.59
N GLY A 386 -2.68 4.33 -35.17
CA GLY A 386 -2.41 2.89 -35.39
C GLY A 386 -1.49 2.25 -34.35
N ARG A 387 -0.59 3.00 -33.71
CA ARG A 387 0.32 2.50 -32.66
C ARG A 387 -0.01 3.00 -31.25
N GLY A 388 -0.71 4.12 -31.12
CA GLY A 388 -1.09 4.72 -29.85
C GLY A 388 -2.61 4.89 -29.76
N MET A 389 -3.18 4.54 -28.61
CA MET A 389 -4.57 4.85 -28.29
C MET A 389 -4.66 5.62 -26.97
N VAL A 390 -5.19 6.85 -27.03
CA VAL A 390 -5.47 7.67 -25.84
C VAL A 390 -6.94 7.53 -25.47
N TRP A 391 -7.19 7.08 -24.25
CA TRP A 391 -8.53 6.83 -23.73
C TRP A 391 -8.84 7.81 -22.58
N LYS A 392 -9.75 8.75 -22.84
CA LYS A 392 -10.04 9.88 -21.92
C LYS A 392 -11.16 9.59 -20.91
N SER A 393 -11.88 8.48 -21.07
CA SER A 393 -12.93 8.02 -20.16
C SER A 393 -12.44 6.87 -19.28
N TRP A 394 -13.33 6.28 -18.49
CA TRP A 394 -12.98 5.11 -17.68
C TRP A 394 -12.54 3.95 -18.59
N ALA A 395 -11.47 3.26 -18.18
CA ALA A 395 -10.92 2.10 -18.87
C ALA A 395 -10.88 0.90 -17.91
N PRO A 396 -11.25 -0.32 -18.36
CA PRO A 396 -11.22 -1.53 -17.53
C PRO A 396 -9.77 -2.01 -17.34
N GLN A 397 -9.05 -1.37 -16.41
CA GLN A 397 -7.61 -1.57 -16.18
C GLN A 397 -7.20 -3.05 -16.09
N LEU A 398 -7.90 -3.85 -15.27
CA LEU A 398 -7.58 -5.28 -15.12
C LEU A 398 -7.72 -6.07 -16.42
N LYS A 399 -8.70 -5.74 -17.26
CA LYS A 399 -8.89 -6.40 -18.55
C LYS A 399 -7.77 -6.04 -19.51
N ILE A 400 -7.37 -4.77 -19.54
CA ILE A 400 -6.24 -4.31 -20.36
C ILE A 400 -4.95 -4.99 -19.91
N LEU A 401 -4.65 -4.97 -18.61
CA LEU A 401 -3.46 -5.63 -18.04
C LEU A 401 -3.44 -7.14 -18.32
N SER A 402 -4.60 -7.80 -18.35
CA SER A 402 -4.72 -9.23 -18.67
C SER A 402 -4.56 -9.58 -20.15
N HIS A 403 -4.54 -8.58 -21.03
CA HIS A 403 -4.53 -8.80 -22.47
C HIS A 403 -3.15 -9.24 -22.97
N ASP A 404 -3.09 -10.26 -23.82
CA ASP A 404 -1.83 -10.87 -24.32
C ASP A 404 -0.90 -9.88 -25.04
N SER A 405 -1.46 -8.82 -25.65
CA SER A 405 -0.66 -7.80 -26.32
C SER A 405 0.05 -6.84 -25.37
N VAL A 406 -0.37 -6.73 -24.10
CA VAL A 406 0.28 -5.87 -23.10
C VAL A 406 1.59 -6.51 -22.63
N GLY A 407 2.69 -5.78 -22.80
CA GLY A 407 4.03 -6.23 -22.44
C GLY A 407 4.62 -5.58 -21.19
N THR A 408 4.10 -4.42 -20.79
CA THR A 408 4.57 -3.66 -19.61
C THR A 408 3.50 -2.69 -19.11
N PHE A 409 3.63 -2.27 -17.85
CA PHE A 409 2.73 -1.30 -17.22
C PHE A 409 3.50 -0.06 -16.73
N LEU A 410 3.26 1.09 -17.37
CA LEU A 410 3.70 2.40 -16.89
C LEU A 410 2.67 2.93 -15.89
N THR A 411 3.08 3.03 -14.63
CA THR A 411 2.20 3.31 -13.50
C THR A 411 2.76 4.33 -12.54
N HIS A 412 1.86 5.02 -11.85
CA HIS A 412 2.18 5.87 -10.69
C HIS A 412 2.71 5.09 -9.48
N CYS A 413 2.68 3.75 -9.50
CA CYS A 413 3.19 2.87 -8.44
C CYS A 413 2.40 2.90 -7.14
N GLY A 414 1.11 3.28 -7.16
CA GLY A 414 0.24 2.99 -6.03
C GLY A 414 0.14 1.48 -5.80
N TRP A 415 0.02 1.06 -4.54
CA TRP A 415 0.13 -0.36 -4.18
C TRP A 415 -0.88 -1.27 -4.90
N GLY A 416 -2.10 -0.78 -5.14
CA GLY A 416 -3.09 -1.50 -5.95
C GLY A 416 -2.58 -1.78 -7.37
N SER A 417 -2.09 -0.75 -8.08
CA SER A 417 -1.54 -0.90 -9.43
C SER A 417 -0.26 -1.73 -9.48
N PHE A 418 0.57 -1.66 -8.43
CA PHE A 418 1.74 -2.55 -8.27
C PHE A 418 1.29 -4.01 -8.26
N ILE A 419 0.31 -4.36 -7.42
CA ILE A 419 -0.24 -5.71 -7.32
C ILE A 419 -0.83 -6.14 -8.67
N GLU A 420 -1.66 -5.30 -9.28
CA GLU A 420 -2.36 -5.61 -10.53
C GLU A 420 -1.42 -5.90 -11.70
N GLY A 421 -0.33 -5.12 -11.85
CA GLY A 421 0.66 -5.39 -12.90
C GLY A 421 1.37 -6.73 -12.69
N LEU A 422 1.78 -7.04 -11.45
CA LEU A 422 2.51 -8.26 -11.15
C LEU A 422 1.64 -9.52 -11.15
N ILE A 423 0.33 -9.42 -10.90
CA ILE A 423 -0.61 -10.54 -11.11
C ILE A 423 -0.43 -11.12 -12.53
N TYR A 424 -0.29 -10.25 -13.53
CA TYR A 424 -0.12 -10.66 -14.94
C TYR A 424 1.34 -10.79 -15.37
N GLY A 425 2.29 -10.69 -14.43
CA GLY A 425 3.71 -10.83 -14.71
C GLY A 425 4.26 -9.72 -15.59
N LEU A 426 3.65 -8.54 -15.55
CA LEU A 426 4.10 -7.39 -16.33
C LEU A 426 5.20 -6.64 -15.57
N PRO A 427 6.36 -6.36 -16.20
CA PRO A 427 7.32 -5.45 -15.61
C PRO A 427 6.69 -4.06 -15.43
N LEU A 428 7.12 -3.36 -14.39
CA LEU A 428 6.59 -2.04 -14.05
C LEU A 428 7.55 -0.94 -14.50
N ILE A 429 7.02 0.07 -15.21
CA ILE A 429 7.73 1.33 -15.46
C ILE A 429 7.18 2.36 -14.48
N ALA A 430 7.95 2.65 -13.45
CA ALA A 430 7.54 3.47 -12.34
C ALA A 430 7.65 4.98 -12.65
N LEU A 431 6.56 5.70 -12.43
CA LEU A 431 6.49 7.15 -12.51
C LEU A 431 5.78 7.70 -11.27
N PRO A 432 6.43 7.76 -10.09
CA PRO A 432 5.77 8.11 -8.83
C PRO A 432 5.44 9.61 -8.73
N PHE A 433 4.36 9.96 -8.03
CA PHE A 433 3.92 11.35 -7.84
C PHE A 433 3.59 11.71 -6.39
N LEU A 434 3.04 10.78 -5.60
CA LEU A 434 2.45 11.07 -4.30
C LEU A 434 3.01 10.16 -3.20
N VAL A 435 3.13 10.71 -1.99
CA VAL A 435 3.15 10.00 -0.69
C VAL A 435 4.13 8.81 -0.64
N ASP A 436 3.64 7.59 -0.88
CA ASP A 436 4.33 6.31 -0.76
C ASP A 436 4.98 5.85 -2.07
N GLN A 437 4.52 6.41 -3.20
CA GLN A 437 4.85 5.91 -4.53
C GLN A 437 6.35 5.97 -4.83
N GLY A 438 7.05 6.98 -4.31
CA GLY A 438 8.50 7.09 -4.43
C GLY A 438 9.23 5.90 -3.78
N LEU A 439 8.82 5.51 -2.56
CA LEU A 439 9.36 4.32 -1.90
C LEU A 439 8.99 3.05 -2.66
N ASN A 440 7.77 2.94 -3.17
CA ASN A 440 7.34 1.80 -4.00
C ASN A 440 8.21 1.67 -5.24
N ALA A 441 8.54 2.77 -5.91
CA ALA A 441 9.42 2.79 -7.08
C ALA A 441 10.85 2.31 -6.74
N ARG A 442 11.36 2.62 -5.55
CA ARG A 442 12.63 2.06 -5.06
C ARG A 442 12.56 0.55 -4.88
N ILE A 443 11.48 0.04 -4.29
CA ILE A 443 11.28 -1.40 -4.11
C ILE A 443 11.12 -2.12 -5.47
N ILE A 444 10.44 -1.51 -6.45
CA ILE A 444 10.36 -2.02 -7.84
C ILE A 444 11.77 -2.24 -8.40
N ALA A 445 12.63 -1.23 -8.29
CA ALA A 445 13.99 -1.28 -8.80
C ALA A 445 14.89 -2.24 -7.98
N ASP A 446 14.69 -2.31 -6.68
CA ASP A 446 15.44 -3.18 -5.76
C ASP A 446 15.15 -4.66 -6.02
N LYS A 447 13.86 -5.00 -6.19
CA LYS A 447 13.40 -6.36 -6.49
C LYS A 447 13.48 -6.73 -7.96
N GLN A 448 13.96 -5.80 -8.80
CA GLN A 448 14.12 -5.96 -10.24
C GLN A 448 12.83 -6.38 -10.95
N VAL A 449 11.66 -6.00 -10.44
CA VAL A 449 10.36 -6.24 -11.11
C VAL A 449 10.02 -5.13 -12.11
N GLY A 450 10.91 -4.17 -12.28
CA GLY A 450 10.72 -3.01 -13.12
C GLY A 450 11.81 -1.98 -12.89
N LEU A 451 11.59 -0.77 -13.39
CA LEU A 451 12.49 0.36 -13.17
C LEU A 451 11.70 1.66 -13.05
N GLU A 452 12.35 2.69 -12.51
CA GLU A 452 11.78 4.02 -12.42
C GLU A 452 12.30 4.94 -13.50
N ILE A 453 11.40 5.70 -14.11
CA ILE A 453 11.75 6.75 -15.06
C ILE A 453 12.63 7.77 -14.35
N PRO A 454 13.85 8.03 -14.85
CA PRO A 454 14.72 9.04 -14.26
C PRO A 454 14.05 10.41 -14.21
N LYS A 455 14.12 11.04 -13.04
CA LYS A 455 13.62 12.38 -12.74
C LYS A 455 14.77 13.26 -12.26
N ASN A 456 14.64 14.56 -12.45
CA ASN A 456 15.49 15.55 -11.80
C ASN A 456 15.29 15.45 -10.28
N ASP A 457 16.38 15.33 -9.52
CA ASP A 457 16.32 15.11 -8.08
C ASP A 457 15.84 16.35 -7.30
N GLU A 458 15.97 17.55 -7.86
CA GLU A 458 15.57 18.81 -7.21
C GLU A 458 14.07 19.09 -7.35
N ASP A 459 13.51 18.98 -8.56
CA ASP A 459 12.12 19.39 -8.86
C ASP A 459 11.20 18.23 -9.27
N GLY A 460 11.71 17.01 -9.44
CA GLY A 460 10.94 15.84 -9.84
C GLY A 460 10.45 15.87 -11.30
N SER A 461 10.96 16.79 -12.12
CA SER A 461 10.68 16.83 -13.56
C SER A 461 11.28 15.64 -14.29
N TYR A 462 10.65 15.22 -15.39
CA TYR A 462 11.15 14.17 -16.28
C TYR A 462 11.04 14.64 -17.72
N THR A 463 11.78 13.98 -18.61
CA THR A 463 11.85 14.36 -20.03
C THR A 463 11.28 13.25 -20.89
N ARG A 464 10.85 13.59 -22.10
CA ARG A 464 10.45 12.64 -23.14
C ARG A 464 11.54 11.60 -23.42
N ASN A 465 12.81 11.98 -23.29
CA ASN A 465 13.94 11.07 -23.45
C ASN A 465 13.99 10.07 -22.28
N SER A 466 13.80 10.52 -21.03
CA SER A 466 13.79 9.58 -19.89
C SER A 466 12.61 8.61 -19.97
N VAL A 467 11.44 9.07 -20.42
CA VAL A 467 10.28 8.22 -20.72
C VAL A 467 10.58 7.22 -21.84
N SER A 468 11.02 7.70 -23.01
CA SER A 468 11.30 6.88 -24.20
C SER A 468 12.38 5.82 -23.93
N ASN A 469 13.48 6.22 -23.31
CA ASN A 469 14.59 5.31 -22.98
C ASN A 469 14.14 4.24 -21.97
N SER A 470 13.33 4.61 -20.96
CA SER A 470 12.81 3.64 -19.99
C SER A 470 11.90 2.61 -20.65
N ILE A 471 11.04 3.04 -21.58
CA ILE A 471 10.16 2.14 -22.34
C ILE A 471 10.99 1.20 -23.22
N LYS A 472 11.95 1.73 -23.99
CA LYS A 472 12.81 0.94 -24.88
C LYS A 472 13.65 -0.06 -24.09
N LEU A 473 14.23 0.37 -22.98
CA LEU A 473 15.00 -0.48 -22.08
C LEU A 473 14.16 -1.68 -21.58
N VAL A 474 12.96 -1.44 -21.06
CA VAL A 474 12.10 -2.52 -20.54
C VAL A 474 11.53 -3.42 -21.63
N MET A 475 11.19 -2.87 -22.79
CA MET A 475 10.45 -3.60 -23.83
C MET A 475 11.36 -4.27 -24.86
N LEU A 476 12.41 -3.57 -25.31
CA LEU A 476 13.15 -3.92 -26.52
C LEU A 476 14.58 -4.38 -26.23
N GLU A 477 15.20 -3.85 -25.18
CA GLU A 477 16.61 -4.11 -24.89
C GLU A 477 16.82 -5.41 -24.08
N ASN A 478 18.05 -5.95 -24.17
CA ASN A 478 18.44 -7.18 -23.47
C ASN A 478 18.56 -6.95 -21.97
N GLU A 479 19.02 -5.77 -21.56
CA GLU A 479 19.13 -5.33 -20.18
C GLU A 479 17.78 -5.31 -19.47
N GLY A 480 16.68 -5.07 -20.21
CA GLY A 480 15.31 -5.15 -19.70
C GLY A 480 14.79 -6.57 -19.48
N LYS A 481 15.46 -7.60 -20.04
CA LYS A 481 15.03 -9.00 -19.91
C LYS A 481 14.92 -9.43 -18.45
N LYS A 482 15.84 -8.97 -17.60
CA LYS A 482 15.80 -9.26 -16.14
C LYS A 482 14.49 -8.78 -15.49
N PHE A 483 13.97 -7.62 -15.91
CA PHE A 483 12.70 -7.09 -15.37
C PHE A 483 11.52 -7.93 -15.86
N ARG A 484 11.50 -8.29 -17.15
CA ARG A 484 10.45 -9.14 -17.74
C ARG A 484 10.42 -10.53 -17.11
N ASP A 485 11.58 -11.14 -16.93
CA ASP A 485 11.71 -12.47 -16.30
C ASP A 485 11.27 -12.41 -14.84
N ARG A 486 11.77 -11.41 -14.09
CA ARG A 486 11.47 -11.28 -12.67
C ARG A 486 10.01 -10.97 -12.40
N ALA A 487 9.37 -10.12 -13.20
CA ALA A 487 7.93 -9.88 -13.08
C ALA A 487 7.12 -11.17 -13.33
N LYS A 488 7.50 -11.97 -14.34
CA LYS A 488 6.90 -13.29 -14.60
C LYS A 488 7.10 -14.26 -13.43
N GLU A 489 8.27 -14.26 -12.79
CA GLU A 489 8.52 -15.06 -11.59
C GLU A 489 7.64 -14.66 -10.40
N MET A 490 7.24 -13.38 -10.30
CA MET A 490 6.36 -12.89 -9.23
C MET A 490 4.89 -13.22 -9.48
N SER A 491 4.46 -13.37 -10.74
CA SER A 491 3.05 -13.64 -11.08
C SER A 491 2.43 -14.83 -10.34
N PRO A 492 3.10 -15.99 -10.21
CA PRO A 492 2.61 -17.10 -9.40
C PRO A 492 2.37 -16.75 -7.94
N ILE A 493 3.07 -15.79 -7.35
CA ILE A 493 2.85 -15.36 -5.95
C ILE A 493 1.70 -14.35 -5.90
N PHE A 494 1.73 -13.35 -6.79
CA PHE A 494 0.76 -12.25 -6.78
C PHE A 494 -0.64 -12.72 -7.22
N GLY A 495 -0.70 -13.67 -8.15
CA GLY A 495 -1.94 -14.27 -8.67
C GLY A 495 -2.42 -15.53 -7.93
N ASP A 496 -1.69 -16.07 -6.94
CA ASP A 496 -2.11 -17.28 -6.22
C ASP A 496 -3.29 -17.00 -5.29
N LYS A 497 -4.49 -17.27 -5.81
CA LYS A 497 -5.75 -17.15 -5.07
C LYS A 497 -5.80 -18.02 -3.82
N ASN A 498 -5.20 -19.22 -3.82
CA ASN A 498 -5.21 -20.12 -2.67
C ASN A 498 -4.31 -19.57 -1.56
N LEU A 499 -3.14 -19.05 -1.93
CA LEU A 499 -2.25 -18.36 -1.00
C LEU A 499 -2.95 -17.18 -0.32
N HIS A 500 -3.53 -16.27 -1.12
CA HIS A 500 -4.21 -15.09 -0.58
C HIS A 500 -5.47 -15.47 0.21
N HIS A 501 -6.17 -16.54 -0.16
CA HIS A 501 -7.28 -17.07 0.64
C HIS A 501 -6.81 -17.55 2.02
N ARG A 502 -5.66 -18.25 2.13
CA ARG A 502 -5.11 -18.66 3.43
C ARG A 502 -4.76 -17.47 4.33
N TYR A 503 -4.24 -16.38 3.76
CA TYR A 503 -4.02 -15.15 4.54
C TYR A 503 -5.32 -14.58 5.11
N ILE A 504 -6.36 -14.51 4.28
CA ILE A 504 -7.70 -14.08 4.71
C ILE A 504 -8.24 -15.01 5.80
N GLU A 505 -8.13 -16.33 5.65
CA GLU A 505 -8.59 -17.28 6.68
C GLU A 505 -7.83 -17.13 8.01
N ASN A 506 -6.52 -16.87 7.96
CA ASN A 506 -5.72 -16.64 9.17
C ASN A 506 -6.09 -15.31 9.84
N PHE A 507 -6.35 -14.27 9.05
CA PHE A 507 -6.89 -13.00 9.53
C PHE A 507 -8.24 -13.17 10.23
N ILE A 508 -9.17 -13.91 9.64
CA ILE A 508 -10.50 -14.17 10.22
C ILE A 508 -10.37 -14.94 11.52
N LYS A 509 -9.58 -16.01 11.53
CA LYS A 509 -9.28 -16.79 12.76
C LYS A 509 -8.67 -15.91 13.84
N PHE A 510 -7.83 -14.94 13.49
CA PHE A 510 -7.29 -14.02 14.48
C PHE A 510 -8.41 -13.19 15.14
N LEU A 511 -9.31 -12.60 14.35
CA LEU A 511 -10.44 -11.82 14.87
C LEU A 511 -11.34 -12.64 15.80
N GLU A 512 -11.66 -13.88 15.40
CA GLU A 512 -12.51 -14.79 16.18
C GLU A 512 -11.91 -15.15 17.54
N ASN A 513 -10.58 -15.29 17.61
CA ASN A 513 -9.88 -15.75 18.82
C ASN A 513 -9.42 -14.62 19.76
N HIS A 514 -9.42 -13.37 19.31
CA HIS A 514 -8.80 -12.25 20.06
C HIS A 514 -9.76 -11.08 20.35
N ARG A 515 -11.08 -11.26 20.24
CA ARG A 515 -12.02 -10.23 20.70
C ARG A 515 -11.96 -10.05 22.22
N ILE A 516 -12.19 -8.84 22.68
CA ILE A 516 -12.52 -8.56 24.08
C ILE A 516 -13.89 -9.18 24.37
N LEU A 517 -13.99 -9.90 25.49
CA LEU A 517 -15.23 -10.54 25.97
C LEU A 517 -15.96 -9.68 26.99
#